data_AF-A0A2M8GLK1-F1
#
_entry.id   AF-A0A2M8GLK1-F1
#
_cell.length_a   1.000
_cell.length_b   1.000
_cell.length_c   1.000
_cell.angle_alpha   90.00
_cell.angle_beta   90.00
_cell.angle_gamma   90.00
#
_symmetry.space_group_name_H-M   'P 1'
#
loop_
_entity.id
_entity.type
_entity.pdbx_description
1 polymer ?
#
loop_
_entity_poly.entity_id
_entity_poly.type
_entity_poly.pdbx_seq_one_letter_code
_entity_poly.pdbx_strand_id
1 'polypeptide(L)'
;MSDPKYLDEAFKKVTKQTLETFLKKHKDYGKGNILDMGELGIAFRISEKFNRIKHLLMNGNKPSNESIEDSWIDIAVYAIIAVLLKRGWFQKLNVKKNGKISTGTV
;
A
#
# COMPACT_ATOMS: atom_id res chain seq x y z
N MET A 1 11.06 8.62 17.31
CA MET A 1 10.86 9.84 16.50
C MET A 1 9.86 10.71 17.24
N SER A 2 10.09 12.03 17.28
CA SER A 2 9.13 13.01 17.83
C SER A 2 7.76 12.90 17.16
N ASP A 3 6.71 13.28 17.88
CA ASP A 3 5.42 13.54 17.27
C ASP A 3 5.51 14.76 16.33
N PRO A 4 4.80 14.75 15.20
CA PRO A 4 4.78 15.86 14.26
C PRO A 4 4.11 17.08 14.88
N LYS A 5 4.62 18.28 14.59
CA LYS A 5 4.04 19.54 15.07
C LYS A 5 3.04 20.13 14.08
N TYR A 6 3.22 19.85 12.79
CA TYR A 6 2.38 20.36 11.70
C TYR A 6 1.72 19.24 10.90
N LEU A 7 0.60 19.55 10.24
CA LEU A 7 -0.20 18.56 9.51
C LEU A 7 0.55 17.96 8.31
N ASP A 8 1.34 18.75 7.61
CA ASP A 8 2.18 18.31 6.49
C ASP A 8 3.31 17.38 6.96
N GLU A 9 3.89 17.61 8.14
CA GLU A 9 4.84 16.67 8.76
C GLU A 9 4.17 15.34 9.10
N ALA A 10 2.96 15.38 9.67
CA ALA A 10 2.18 14.18 9.97
C ALA A 10 1.84 13.41 8.68
N PHE A 11 1.36 14.11 7.66
CA PHE A 11 1.05 13.53 6.36
C PHE A 11 2.29 12.90 5.70
N LYS A 12 3.44 13.57 5.79
CA LYS A 12 4.73 13.03 5.31
C LYS A 12 5.14 11.78 6.06
N LYS A 13 4.92 11.72 7.38
CA LYS A 13 5.20 10.53 8.21
C LYS A 13 4.32 9.35 7.78
N VAL A 14 3.02 9.57 7.59
CA VAL A 14 2.06 8.54 7.15
C VAL A 14 2.38 8.06 5.73
N THR A 15 2.67 8.95 4.78
CA THR A 15 3.02 8.55 3.41
C THR A 15 4.34 7.77 3.34
N LYS A 16 5.30 8.07 4.24
CA LYS A 16 6.50 7.24 4.40
C LYS A 16 6.15 5.83 4.88
N GLN A 17 5.29 5.69 5.88
CA GLN A 17 4.78 4.39 6.34
C GLN A 17 4.04 3.65 5.21
N THR A 18 3.23 4.34 4.40
CA THR A 18 2.58 3.75 3.22
C THR A 18 3.61 3.18 2.23
N LEU A 19 4.71 3.90 1.97
CA LEU A 19 5.78 3.41 1.12
C LEU A 19 6.47 2.18 1.72
N GLU A 20 6.76 2.18 3.03
CA GLU A 20 7.37 1.04 3.73
C GLU A 20 6.47 -0.21 3.67
N THR A 21 5.17 -0.03 3.88
CA THR A 21 4.17 -1.11 3.74
C THR A 21 4.12 -1.64 2.31
N PHE A 22 4.14 -0.76 1.31
CA PHE A 22 4.24 -1.15 -0.09
C PHE A 22 5.49 -2.01 -0.35
N LEU A 23 6.67 -1.54 0.08
CA LEU A 23 7.93 -2.25 -0.14
C LEU A 23 7.95 -3.62 0.52
N LYS A 24 7.40 -3.75 1.73
CA LYS A 24 7.25 -5.04 2.43
C LYS A 24 6.38 -5.99 1.63
N LYS A 25 5.16 -5.59 1.26
CA LYS A 25 4.24 -6.42 0.46
C LYS A 25 4.82 -6.75 -0.91
N HIS A 26 5.49 -5.80 -1.56
CA HIS A 26 6.09 -6.02 -2.86
C HIS A 26 7.23 -7.04 -2.81
N LYS A 27 8.00 -7.08 -1.71
CA LYS A 27 9.00 -8.12 -1.47
C LYS A 27 8.36 -9.52 -1.33
N ASP A 28 7.22 -9.60 -0.66
CA ASP A 28 6.55 -10.87 -0.36
C ASP A 28 5.75 -11.42 -1.57
N TYR A 29 5.10 -10.55 -2.35
CA TYR A 29 4.15 -10.94 -3.40
C TYR A 29 4.58 -10.58 -4.84
N GLY A 30 5.58 -9.72 -5.02
CA GLY A 30 6.01 -9.25 -6.33
C GLY A 30 4.95 -8.43 -7.08
N LYS A 31 4.95 -8.53 -8.42
CA LYS A 31 4.04 -7.78 -9.31
C LYS A 31 2.85 -8.60 -9.85
N GLY A 32 3.01 -9.91 -9.97
CA GLY A 32 2.15 -10.78 -10.80
C GLY A 32 0.65 -10.55 -10.58
N ASN A 33 0.18 -10.77 -9.35
CA ASN A 33 -1.24 -10.65 -9.00
C ASN A 33 -1.88 -9.29 -9.36
N ILE A 34 -1.12 -8.20 -9.28
CA ILE A 34 -1.61 -6.86 -9.62
C ILE A 34 -1.64 -6.67 -11.13
N LEU A 35 -0.65 -7.18 -11.85
CA LEU A 35 -0.59 -7.09 -13.31
C LEU A 35 -1.67 -7.95 -13.97
N ASP A 36 -1.93 -9.14 -13.43
CA ASP A 36 -2.91 -10.07 -13.97
C ASP A 36 -4.34 -9.57 -13.80
N MET A 37 -4.66 -8.98 -12.64
CA MET A 37 -6.01 -8.51 -12.33
C MET A 37 -6.27 -7.04 -12.69
N GLY A 38 -5.22 -6.26 -12.93
CA GLY A 38 -5.30 -4.84 -13.27
C GLY A 38 -6.06 -3.98 -12.25
N GLU A 39 -6.66 -2.89 -12.73
CA GLU A 39 -7.40 -1.94 -11.87
C GLU A 39 -8.59 -2.58 -11.16
N LEU A 40 -9.27 -3.54 -11.78
CA LEU A 40 -10.42 -4.22 -11.19
C LEU A 40 -10.01 -5.03 -9.94
N GLY A 41 -8.88 -5.75 -10.01
CA GLY A 41 -8.36 -6.46 -8.85
C GLY A 41 -7.93 -5.54 -7.71
N ILE A 42 -7.47 -4.33 -8.03
CA ILE A 42 -7.15 -3.32 -7.03
C ILE A 42 -8.44 -2.80 -6.36
N ALA A 43 -9.48 -2.51 -7.15
CA ALA A 43 -10.77 -2.05 -6.63
C ALA A 43 -11.41 -3.07 -5.67
N PHE A 44 -11.37 -4.37 -5.99
CA PHE A 44 -11.87 -5.42 -5.10
C PHE A 44 -11.12 -5.45 -3.76
N ARG A 45 -9.78 -5.39 -3.79
CA ARG A 45 -8.96 -5.38 -2.56
C ARG A 45 -9.24 -4.17 -1.68
N ILE A 46 -9.47 -3.00 -2.29
CA ILE A 46 -9.90 -1.80 -1.56
C ILE A 46 -11.28 -2.03 -0.92
N SER A 47 -12.23 -2.60 -1.66
CA SER A 47 -13.58 -2.90 -1.16
C SER A 47 -13.57 -3.84 0.05
N GLU A 48 -12.75 -4.91 0.01
CA GLU A 48 -12.60 -5.84 1.13
C GLU A 48 -12.10 -5.13 2.39
N LYS A 49 -11.04 -4.32 2.27
CA LYS A 49 -10.49 -3.56 3.41
C LYS A 49 -11.49 -2.53 3.93
N PHE A 50 -12.20 -1.86 3.04
CA PHE A 50 -13.21 -0.88 3.42
C PHE A 50 -14.40 -1.52 4.15
N ASN A 51 -14.86 -2.69 3.70
CA ASN A 51 -15.92 -3.43 4.39
C ASN A 51 -15.46 -3.90 5.78
N ARG A 52 -14.20 -4.32 5.93
CA ARG A 52 -13.63 -4.64 7.24
C ARG A 52 -13.60 -3.42 8.17
N ILE A 53 -13.21 -2.26 7.68
CA ILE A 53 -13.27 -1.01 8.48
C ILE A 53 -14.69 -0.74 8.96
N LYS A 54 -15.69 -0.79 8.05
CA LYS A 54 -17.10 -0.59 8.41
C LYS A 54 -17.53 -1.55 9.52
N HIS A 55 -17.25 -2.83 9.36
CA HIS A 55 -17.61 -3.85 10.34
C HIS A 55 -16.99 -3.57 11.73
N LEU A 56 -15.71 -3.21 11.79
CA LEU A 56 -15.05 -2.90 13.06
C LEU A 56 -15.61 -1.63 13.71
N LEU A 57 -15.90 -0.59 12.92
CA LEU A 57 -16.49 0.66 13.42
C LEU A 57 -17.93 0.46 13.93
N MET A 58 -18.73 -0.36 13.24
CA MET A 58 -20.12 -0.63 13.64
C MET A 58 -20.20 -1.46 14.92
N ASN A 59 -19.30 -2.42 15.10
CA ASN A 59 -19.39 -3.38 16.19
C ASN A 59 -18.63 -2.93 17.46
N GLY A 60 -17.87 -1.82 17.41
CA GLY A 60 -17.04 -1.36 18.53
C GLY A 60 -15.97 -2.37 18.98
N ASN A 61 -15.73 -3.42 18.18
CA ASN A 61 -14.86 -4.53 18.53
C ASN A 61 -13.40 -4.10 18.45
N LYS A 62 -12.61 -4.50 19.45
CA LYS A 62 -11.15 -4.44 19.34
C LYS A 62 -10.69 -5.41 18.26
N PRO A 63 -9.90 -4.96 17.26
CA PRO A 63 -9.42 -5.84 16.22
C PRO A 63 -8.50 -6.94 16.78
N SER A 64 -8.73 -8.19 16.37
CA SER A 64 -7.95 -9.35 16.86
C SER A 64 -6.60 -9.54 16.16
N ASN A 65 -6.48 -9.12 14.89
CA ASN A 65 -5.30 -9.42 14.05
C ASN A 65 -4.71 -8.19 13.33
N GLU A 66 -5.53 -7.36 12.71
CA GLU A 66 -5.10 -6.19 11.93
C GLU A 66 -5.89 -4.98 12.43
N SER A 67 -5.24 -3.83 12.61
CA SER A 67 -5.92 -2.63 13.13
C SER A 67 -6.76 -1.94 12.04
N ILE A 68 -7.65 -1.03 12.45
CA ILE A 68 -8.39 -0.18 11.50
C ILE A 68 -7.41 0.71 10.72
N GLU A 69 -6.38 1.25 11.39
CA GLU A 69 -5.33 2.06 10.77
C GLU A 69 -4.57 1.29 9.67
N ASP A 70 -4.16 0.05 9.94
CA ASP A 70 -3.48 -0.79 8.94
C ASP A 70 -4.31 -0.97 7.67
N SER A 71 -5.64 -1.07 7.85
CA SER A 71 -6.60 -1.19 6.74
C SER A 71 -6.63 0.08 5.88
N TRP A 72 -6.56 1.25 6.51
CA TRP A 72 -6.48 2.52 5.80
C TRP A 72 -5.15 2.68 5.06
N ILE A 73 -4.04 2.26 5.68
CA ILE A 73 -2.72 2.23 5.04
C ILE A 73 -2.73 1.29 3.83
N ASP A 74 -3.33 0.11 3.95
CA ASP A 74 -3.48 -0.84 2.84
C ASP A 74 -4.27 -0.24 1.68
N ILE A 75 -5.39 0.43 1.98
CA ILE A 75 -6.18 1.15 0.96
C ILE A 75 -5.32 2.23 0.28
N ALA A 76 -4.55 3.00 1.04
CA ALA A 76 -3.66 4.01 0.49
C ALA A 76 -2.59 3.40 -0.44
N VAL A 77 -1.99 2.26 -0.05
CA VAL A 77 -1.06 1.51 -0.91
C VAL A 77 -1.73 1.11 -2.23
N TYR A 78 -2.92 0.51 -2.16
CA TYR A 78 -3.65 0.08 -3.37
C TYR A 78 -4.06 1.24 -4.26
N ALA A 79 -4.51 2.36 -3.69
CA ALA A 79 -4.84 3.56 -4.45
C ALA A 79 -3.61 4.13 -5.19
N ILE A 80 -2.45 4.17 -4.53
CA ILE A 80 -1.19 4.59 -5.17
C ILE A 80 -0.80 3.61 -6.28
N ILE A 81 -0.89 2.28 -6.04
CA ILE A 81 -0.62 1.27 -7.07
C ILE A 81 -1.51 1.46 -8.30
N ALA A 82 -2.80 1.77 -8.12
CA ALA A 82 -3.70 2.05 -9.26
C ALA A 82 -3.20 3.25 -10.09
N VAL A 83 -2.77 4.33 -9.44
CA VAL A 83 -2.18 5.48 -10.14
C VAL A 83 -0.88 5.10 -10.87
N LEU A 84 -0.01 4.29 -10.24
CA LEU A 84 1.22 3.80 -10.86
C LEU A 84 0.93 2.90 -12.07
N LEU A 85 -0.11 2.07 -12.00
CA LEU A 85 -0.54 1.20 -13.09
C LEU A 85 -1.06 2.02 -14.28
N LYS A 86 -1.90 3.02 -14.02
CA LYS A 86 -2.39 3.97 -15.04
C LYS A 86 -1.27 4.72 -15.74
N ARG A 87 -0.20 5.06 -15.02
CA ARG A 87 0.99 5.70 -15.57
C ARG A 87 1.94 4.74 -16.29
N GLY A 88 1.67 3.43 -16.24
CA GLY A 88 2.57 2.40 -16.77
C GLY A 88 3.83 2.18 -15.93
N TRP A 89 3.95 2.82 -14.76
CA TRP A 89 5.15 2.80 -13.93
C TRP A 89 5.29 1.50 -13.15
N PHE A 90 4.17 0.94 -12.70
CA PHE A 90 4.17 -0.30 -11.91
C PHE A 90 4.73 -1.48 -12.73
N GLN A 91 4.38 -1.54 -14.01
CA GLN A 91 4.88 -2.51 -14.97
C GLN A 91 6.38 -2.32 -15.22
N LYS A 92 6.78 -1.08 -15.55
CA LYS A 92 8.10 -0.76 -16.10
C LYS A 92 9.21 -0.61 -15.06
N LEU A 93 8.91 -0.14 -13.85
CA LEU A 93 9.92 0.25 -12.86
C LEU A 93 10.10 -0.84 -11.79
N ASN A 94 11.33 -1.00 -11.29
CA ASN A 94 11.64 -1.91 -10.19
C ASN A 94 11.96 -1.12 -8.92
N VAL A 95 11.67 -1.72 -7.76
CA VAL A 95 12.12 -1.17 -6.48
C VAL A 95 13.64 -1.23 -6.39
N LYS A 96 14.27 -0.20 -5.81
CA LYS A 96 15.72 -0.18 -5.61
C LYS A 96 16.10 -1.29 -4.61
N LYS A 97 17.00 -2.21 -4.97
CA LYS A 97 17.62 -3.15 -4.03
C LYS A 97 18.80 -2.45 -3.34
N ASN A 98 18.69 -2.13 -2.05
CA ASN A 98 19.78 -1.68 -1.16
C ASN A 98 20.90 -0.85 -1.85
N GLY A 99 20.54 0.25 -2.52
CA GLY A 99 21.51 1.19 -3.10
C GLY A 99 22.30 0.70 -4.31
N LYS A 100 22.09 -0.52 -4.82
CA LYS A 100 22.68 -0.98 -6.09
C LYS A 100 21.59 -1.21 -7.12
N ILE A 101 21.71 -0.52 -8.24
CA ILE A 101 20.90 -0.74 -9.43
C ILE A 101 21.17 -2.19 -9.86
N SER A 102 20.19 -3.08 -9.72
CA SER A 102 20.26 -4.35 -10.44
C SER A 102 20.01 -4.02 -11.91
N THR A 103 21.09 -3.84 -12.67
CA THR A 103 21.03 -3.98 -14.11
C THR A 103 20.53 -5.39 -14.37
N GLY A 104 19.32 -5.51 -14.92
CA GLY A 104 18.89 -6.78 -15.49
C GLY A 104 19.89 -7.15 -16.59
N THR A 105 20.49 -8.32 -16.47
CA THR A 105 21.21 -8.95 -17.58
C THR A 105 20.21 -9.89 -18.24
N VAL A 106 19.86 -9.51 -19.47
CA VAL A 106 19.30 -10.25 -20.62
C VAL A 106 18.24 -11.30 -20.32
#